data_AF-A0A3C1LCH4-F1
#
_entry.id   AF-A0A3C1LCH4-F1
#
_cell.length_a   1.000
_cell.length_b   1.000
_cell.length_c   1.000
_cell.angle_alpha   90.00
_cell.angle_beta   90.00
_cell.angle_gamma   90.00
#
_symmetry.space_group_name_H-M   'P 1'
#
loop_
_entity.id
_entity.type
_entity.pdbx_description
1 polymer ?
#
loop_
_entity_poly.entity_id
_entity_poly.type
_entity_poly.pdbx_seq_one_letter_code
_entity_poly.pdbx_strand_id
1 'polypeptide(L)'
;MKDFSYITNSHPAYIESLYRAFEADPNSVDADLKKFFEGFDFAVNIGAVSDVKTSANGTAVSAGNLSKEFAVYQLIQAYRKKGHLIAKTNPIRPRKDRKANLDLSYFGLSDADLATKFDAGKFIGLEQATLKDILAKLTKCYASSVG
;
A
#
# COMPACT_ATOMS: atom_id res chain seq x y z
N MET A 1 -6.74 -2.42 38.99
CA MET A 1 -6.84 -2.57 37.53
C MET A 1 -7.98 -3.53 37.26
N LYS A 2 -8.94 -3.19 36.37
CA LYS A 2 -10.05 -4.10 36.06
C LYS A 2 -9.54 -5.20 35.12
N ASP A 3 -9.74 -6.46 35.49
CA ASP A 3 -9.25 -7.63 34.76
C ASP A 3 -10.11 -7.90 33.50
N PHE A 4 -9.68 -7.41 32.33
CA PHE A 4 -10.36 -7.65 31.04
C PHE A 4 -10.00 -9.01 30.40
N SER A 5 -9.57 -9.98 31.21
CA SER A 5 -9.09 -11.31 30.76
C SER A 5 -10.14 -12.08 29.94
N TYR A 6 -11.41 -11.84 30.22
CA TYR A 6 -12.54 -12.48 29.53
C TYR A 6 -12.71 -12.03 28.06
N ILE A 7 -12.13 -10.90 27.66
CA ILE A 7 -12.13 -10.44 26.26
C ILE A 7 -10.78 -10.72 25.60
N THR A 8 -9.67 -10.51 26.32
CA THR A 8 -8.33 -10.61 25.73
C THR A 8 -7.87 -12.03 25.43
N ASN A 9 -8.45 -13.05 26.09
CA ASN A 9 -8.15 -14.47 25.83
C ASN A 9 -9.28 -15.21 25.10
N SER A 10 -10.34 -14.52 24.70
CA SER A 10 -11.47 -15.12 23.98
C SER A 10 -11.18 -15.25 22.49
N HIS A 11 -11.66 -16.34 21.87
CA HIS A 11 -11.50 -16.55 20.43
C HIS A 11 -12.28 -15.48 19.65
N PRO A 12 -11.75 -14.88 18.55
CA PRO A 12 -12.42 -13.78 17.85
C PRO A 12 -13.85 -14.08 17.40
N ALA A 13 -14.13 -15.32 17.00
CA ALA A 13 -15.47 -15.77 16.60
C ALA A 13 -16.51 -15.66 17.74
N TYR A 14 -16.09 -15.85 19.00
CA TYR A 14 -16.98 -15.73 20.16
C TYR A 14 -17.32 -14.27 20.49
N ILE A 15 -16.33 -13.37 20.37
CA ILE A 15 -16.53 -11.93 20.53
C ILE A 15 -17.50 -11.41 19.46
N GLU A 16 -17.37 -11.89 18.23
CA GLU A 16 -18.27 -11.56 17.13
C GLU A 16 -19.72 -12.02 17.41
N SER A 17 -19.91 -13.24 17.93
CA SER A 17 -21.26 -13.72 18.26
C SER A 17 -21.91 -12.92 19.39
N LEU A 18 -21.13 -12.51 20.40
CA LEU A 18 -21.62 -11.67 21.49
C LEU A 18 -22.03 -10.28 21.00
N TYR A 19 -21.26 -9.71 20.08
CA TYR A 19 -21.60 -8.42 19.47
C TYR A 19 -22.88 -8.51 18.64
N ARG A 20 -23.06 -9.59 17.85
CA ARG A 20 -24.32 -9.83 17.11
C ARG A 20 -25.52 -9.99 18.04
N ALA A 21 -25.33 -10.62 19.20
CA ALA A 21 -26.38 -10.72 20.21
C ALA A 21 -26.72 -9.35 20.81
N PHE A 22 -25.71 -8.50 21.05
CA PHE A 22 -25.90 -7.12 21.51
C PHE A 22 -26.68 -6.26 20.49
N GLU A 23 -26.40 -6.39 19.19
CA GLU A 23 -27.15 -5.68 18.13
C GLU A 23 -28.62 -6.14 18.04
N ALA A 24 -28.88 -7.42 18.28
CA ALA A 24 -30.23 -7.98 18.25
C ALA A 24 -31.06 -7.61 19.49
N ASP A 25 -30.45 -7.72 20.68
CA ASP A 25 -31.05 -7.32 21.95
C ASP A 25 -29.97 -6.81 22.95
N PRO A 26 -29.97 -5.51 23.28
CA PRO A 26 -29.03 -4.91 24.22
C PRO A 26 -29.12 -5.43 25.66
N ASN A 27 -30.16 -6.20 26.01
CA ASN A 27 -30.32 -6.82 27.33
C ASN A 27 -29.89 -8.28 27.36
N SER A 28 -29.57 -8.89 26.21
CA SER A 28 -29.11 -10.28 26.12
C SER A 28 -27.64 -10.45 26.55
N VAL A 29 -26.94 -9.36 26.83
CA VAL A 29 -25.51 -9.35 27.15
C VAL A 29 -25.29 -8.74 28.53
N ASP A 30 -24.30 -9.25 29.25
CA ASP A 30 -23.94 -8.76 30.59
C ASP A 30 -23.70 -7.24 30.60
N ALA A 31 -24.06 -6.60 31.71
CA ALA A 31 -24.01 -5.13 31.83
C ALA A 31 -22.60 -4.53 31.62
N ASP A 32 -21.53 -5.28 31.91
CA ASP A 32 -20.15 -4.84 31.68
C ASP A 32 -19.76 -4.92 30.20
N LEU A 33 -20.18 -5.97 29.50
CA LEU A 33 -19.97 -6.14 28.05
C LEU A 33 -20.83 -5.16 27.25
N LYS A 34 -22.05 -4.87 27.72
CA LYS A 34 -22.92 -3.83 27.17
C LYS A 34 -22.21 -2.46 27.13
N LYS A 35 -21.65 -2.03 28.26
CA LYS A 35 -20.90 -0.75 28.35
C LYS A 35 -19.65 -0.74 27.48
N PHE A 36 -18.99 -1.89 27.33
CA PHE A 36 -17.86 -2.04 26.43
C PHE A 36 -18.29 -1.83 24.96
N PHE A 37 -19.37 -2.49 24.52
CA PHE A 37 -19.87 -2.35 23.15
C PHE A 37 -20.46 -0.95 22.86
N GLU A 38 -21.13 -0.33 23.83
CA GLU A 38 -21.56 1.07 23.72
C GLU A 38 -20.36 2.02 23.55
N GLY A 39 -19.28 1.82 24.31
CA GLY A 39 -18.05 2.59 24.18
C GLY A 39 -17.30 2.31 22.85
N PHE A 40 -17.35 1.07 22.38
CA PHE A 40 -16.81 0.68 21.07
C PHE A 40 -17.59 1.34 19.93
N ASP A 41 -18.92 1.27 19.95
CA ASP A 41 -19.77 1.88 18.93
C ASP A 41 -19.65 3.41 18.94
N PHE A 42 -19.55 4.02 20.13
CA PHE A 42 -19.23 5.45 20.29
C PHE A 42 -17.86 5.79 19.66
N ALA A 43 -16.83 4.99 19.92
CA ALA A 43 -15.49 5.20 19.37
C ALA A 43 -15.42 4.95 17.85
N VAL A 44 -16.18 3.98 17.32
CA VAL A 44 -16.28 3.71 15.87
C VAL A 44 -17.03 4.85 15.17
N ASN A 45 -18.16 5.30 15.73
CA ASN A 45 -18.91 6.43 15.19
C ASN A 45 -18.12 7.75 15.28
N ILE A 46 -17.33 7.98 16.34
CA ILE A 46 -16.41 9.14 16.42
C ILE A 46 -15.19 8.96 15.52
N GLY A 47 -14.65 7.75 15.40
CA GLY A 47 -13.51 7.42 14.53
C GLY A 47 -13.84 7.57 13.04
N ALA A 48 -15.12 7.49 12.66
CA ALA A 48 -15.58 7.87 11.33
C ALA A 48 -15.50 9.39 11.06
N VAL A 49 -15.44 10.21 12.12
CA VAL A 49 -15.39 11.70 12.04
C VAL A 49 -14.00 12.24 12.41
N SER A 50 -13.11 11.43 12.96
CA SER A 50 -11.77 11.85 13.35
C SER A 50 -10.78 10.71 13.20
N ASP A 51 -9.73 10.98 12.44
CA ASP A 51 -8.47 10.25 12.19
C ASP A 51 -7.73 9.89 13.50
N VAL A 52 -8.41 9.23 14.43
CA VAL A 52 -7.86 8.72 15.66
C VAL A 52 -7.34 7.33 15.35
N LYS A 53 -6.02 7.30 15.16
CA LYS A 53 -5.16 6.13 15.06
C LYS A 53 -5.40 5.14 16.20
N THR A 54 -6.40 4.29 16.08
CA THR A 54 -6.38 2.99 16.75
C THR A 54 -5.32 2.18 16.03
N SER A 55 -4.21 1.95 16.73
CA SER A 55 -3.09 1.09 16.35
C SER A 55 -3.52 -0.39 16.29
N ALA A 56 -4.50 -0.71 15.45
CA ALA A 56 -4.60 -2.02 14.83
C ALA A 56 -3.48 -2.05 13.79
N ASN A 57 -2.47 -2.88 14.06
CA ASN A 57 -1.22 -2.97 13.33
C ASN A 57 -1.45 -3.59 11.94
N GLY A 58 -2.04 -2.80 11.06
CA GLY A 58 -2.46 -3.18 9.72
C GLY A 58 -3.15 -1.96 9.13
N THR A 59 -2.35 -0.99 8.67
CA THR A 59 -2.82 -0.06 7.66
C THR A 59 -3.51 -0.90 6.60
N ALA A 60 -4.82 -0.71 6.41
CA ALA A 60 -5.55 -1.36 5.33
C ALA A 60 -4.90 -0.91 4.03
N VAL A 61 -3.90 -1.66 3.58
CA VAL A 61 -3.20 -1.41 2.33
C VAL A 61 -4.26 -1.65 1.28
N SER A 62 -4.84 -0.56 0.76
CA SER A 62 -5.85 -0.67 -0.30
C SER A 62 -5.24 -1.56 -1.39
N ALA A 63 -5.91 -2.67 -1.71
CA ALA A 63 -5.37 -3.69 -2.62
C ALA A 63 -4.90 -3.07 -3.95
N GLY A 64 -5.55 -1.98 -4.40
CA GLY A 64 -5.14 -1.21 -5.57
C GLY A 64 -3.77 -0.52 -5.42
N ASN A 65 -3.43 0.00 -4.24
CA ASN A 65 -2.11 0.58 -3.99
C ASN A 65 -1.02 -0.50 -3.97
N LEU A 66 -1.34 -1.69 -3.45
CA LEU A 66 -0.41 -2.82 -3.46
C LEU A 66 -0.15 -3.33 -4.89
N SER A 67 -1.18 -3.42 -5.74
CA SER A 67 -1.00 -3.78 -7.15
C SER A 67 -0.11 -2.78 -7.89
N LYS A 68 -0.30 -1.47 -7.65
CA LYS A 68 0.56 -0.43 -8.22
C LYS A 68 1.99 -0.52 -7.72
N GLU A 69 2.21 -0.87 -6.46
CA GLU A 69 3.57 -1.12 -5.95
C GLU A 69 4.28 -2.25 -6.68
N PHE A 70 3.59 -3.37 -6.89
CA PHE A 70 4.15 -4.47 -7.66
C PHE A 70 4.41 -4.08 -9.12
N ALA A 71 3.58 -3.20 -9.71
CA ALA A 71 3.80 -2.67 -11.04
C ALA A 71 5.08 -1.80 -11.11
N VAL A 72 5.30 -0.92 -10.12
CA VAL A 72 6.52 -0.10 -10.02
C VAL A 72 7.75 -0.97 -9.79
N TYR A 73 7.64 -2.02 -8.97
CA TYR A 73 8.73 -2.98 -8.80
C TYR A 73 9.06 -3.72 -10.11
N GLN A 74 8.05 -4.15 -10.87
CA GLN A 74 8.25 -4.77 -12.18
C GLN A 74 8.90 -3.81 -13.19
N LEU A 75 8.51 -2.53 -13.18
CA LEU A 75 9.14 -1.48 -13.97
C LEU A 75 10.65 -1.37 -13.66
N ILE A 76 11.02 -1.32 -12.37
CA ILE A 76 12.43 -1.30 -11.95
C ILE A 76 13.19 -2.52 -12.49
N GLN A 77 12.61 -3.72 -12.40
CA GLN A 77 13.23 -4.94 -12.91
C GLN A 77 13.33 -4.96 -14.44
N ALA A 78 12.35 -4.40 -15.14
CA ALA A 78 12.38 -4.26 -16.59
C ALA A 78 13.51 -3.32 -17.03
N TYR A 79 13.69 -2.18 -16.37
CA TYR A 79 14.81 -1.27 -16.63
C TYR A 79 16.18 -1.93 -16.38
N ARG A 80 16.30 -2.73 -15.31
CA ARG A 80 17.52 -3.51 -15.03
C ARG A 80 17.87 -4.49 -16.15
N LYS A 81 16.86 -5.20 -16.68
CA LYS A 81 17.07 -6.23 -17.70
C LYS A 81 17.20 -5.68 -19.10
N LYS A 82 16.46 -4.61 -19.43
CA LYS A 82 16.24 -4.13 -20.81
C LYS A 82 16.60 -2.66 -21.02
N GLY A 83 17.02 -1.91 -20.00
CA GLY A 83 17.36 -0.49 -20.11
C GLY A 83 18.46 -0.21 -21.13
N HIS A 84 19.44 -1.12 -21.26
CA HIS A 84 20.49 -1.05 -22.27
C HIS A 84 19.98 -0.98 -23.72
N LEU A 85 18.74 -1.41 -23.99
CA LEU A 85 18.13 -1.33 -25.32
C LEU A 85 17.74 0.09 -25.71
N ILE A 86 17.43 0.95 -24.71
CA ILE A 86 17.05 2.36 -24.90
C ILE A 86 18.19 3.33 -24.57
N ALA A 87 19.35 2.82 -24.12
CA ALA A 87 20.50 3.64 -23.76
C ALA A 87 21.09 4.40 -24.95
N LYS A 88 21.51 5.65 -24.69
CA LYS A 88 22.11 6.58 -25.66
C LYS A 88 23.62 6.38 -25.75
N THR A 89 24.05 5.15 -26.02
CA THR A 89 25.47 4.78 -26.08
C THR A 89 26.17 5.28 -27.36
N ASN A 90 25.42 5.58 -28.42
CA ASN A 90 25.97 6.06 -29.68
C ASN A 90 25.71 7.57 -29.87
N PRO A 91 26.75 8.41 -29.91
CA PRO A 91 26.59 9.87 -30.10
C PRO A 91 26.29 10.29 -31.54
N ILE A 92 26.52 9.41 -32.53
CA ILE A 92 26.37 9.72 -33.96
C ILE A 92 24.96 9.42 -34.45
N ARG A 93 24.35 8.33 -33.99
CA ARG A 93 23.02 7.91 -34.44
C ARG A 93 22.20 7.31 -33.29
N PRO A 94 20.89 7.62 -33.20
CA PRO A 94 20.00 6.91 -32.29
C PRO A 94 20.01 5.41 -32.59
N ARG A 95 19.98 4.61 -31.52
CA ARG A 95 19.91 3.16 -31.61
C ARG A 95 18.57 2.77 -32.26
N LYS A 96 18.56 1.67 -33.02
CA LYS A 96 17.31 1.13 -33.57
C LYS A 96 16.39 0.73 -32.42
N ASP A 97 15.15 1.20 -32.46
CA ASP A 97 14.15 0.82 -31.48
C ASP A 97 13.87 -0.68 -31.56
N ARG A 98 14.06 -1.37 -30.42
CA ARG A 98 13.82 -2.80 -30.25
C ARG A 98 12.55 -3.09 -29.45
N LYS A 99 11.73 -2.08 -29.17
CA LYS A 99 10.49 -2.18 -28.39
C LYS A 99 10.75 -2.85 -27.05
N ALA A 100 11.50 -2.15 -26.19
CA ALA A 100 11.88 -2.68 -24.88
C ALA A 100 10.69 -2.86 -23.92
N ASN A 101 9.51 -2.33 -24.26
CA ASN A 101 8.28 -2.33 -23.46
C ASN A 101 8.52 -1.75 -22.05
N LEU A 102 9.09 -0.55 -22.01
CA LEU A 102 9.37 0.19 -20.77
C LEU A 102 8.36 1.31 -20.50
N ASP A 103 7.32 1.43 -21.35
CA ASP A 103 6.26 2.41 -21.19
C ASP A 103 5.39 2.09 -19.97
N LEU A 104 4.95 3.13 -19.26
CA LEU A 104 4.12 3.03 -18.05
C LEU A 104 2.85 2.19 -18.27
N SER A 105 2.21 2.36 -19.44
CA SER A 105 1.00 1.63 -19.82
C SER A 105 1.19 0.11 -19.85
N TYR A 106 2.40 -0.38 -20.14
CA TYR A 106 2.69 -1.82 -20.14
C TYR A 106 2.60 -2.45 -18.74
N PHE A 107 2.79 -1.63 -17.70
CA PHE A 107 2.72 -2.04 -16.29
C PHE A 107 1.38 -1.67 -15.64
N GLY A 108 0.43 -1.11 -16.40
CA GLY A 108 -0.84 -0.61 -15.86
C GLY A 108 -0.68 0.67 -15.03
N LEU A 109 0.42 1.40 -15.22
CA LEU A 109 0.65 2.71 -14.62
C LEU A 109 0.21 3.81 -15.58
N SER A 110 -0.30 4.91 -15.02
CA SER A 110 -0.76 6.06 -15.77
C SER A 110 -0.01 7.33 -15.35
N ASP A 111 -0.15 8.40 -16.13
CA ASP A 111 0.47 9.69 -15.79
C ASP A 111 -0.09 10.28 -14.48
N ALA A 112 -1.29 9.87 -14.06
CA ALA A 112 -1.86 10.25 -12.77
C ALA A 112 -1.05 9.71 -11.58
N ASP A 113 -0.32 8.61 -11.78
CA ASP A 113 0.50 7.96 -10.75
C ASP A 113 1.91 8.59 -10.66
N LEU A 114 2.26 9.55 -11.52
CA LEU A 114 3.59 10.18 -11.51
C LEU A 114 3.89 10.91 -10.20
N ALA A 115 2.87 11.52 -9.60
CA ALA A 115 2.96 12.26 -8.34
C ALA A 115 2.81 11.37 -7.10
N THR A 116 2.36 10.12 -7.25
CA THR A 116 2.17 9.21 -6.11
C THR A 116 3.50 8.67 -5.64
N LYS A 117 3.64 8.57 -4.31
CA LYS A 117 4.83 8.03 -3.66
C LYS A 117 4.75 6.51 -3.55
N PHE A 118 5.87 5.85 -3.82
CA PHE A 118 6.00 4.41 -3.78
C PHE A 118 7.18 3.97 -2.90
N ASP A 119 6.94 2.99 -2.03
CA ASP A 119 7.92 2.25 -1.24
C ASP A 119 8.85 1.40 -2.12
N ALA A 120 8.45 1.00 -3.33
CA ALA A 120 9.35 0.31 -4.28
C ALA A 120 10.60 1.12 -4.64
N GLY A 121 10.62 2.45 -4.38
CA GLY A 121 11.83 3.27 -4.47
C GLY A 121 13.00 2.73 -3.63
N LYS A 122 12.74 1.97 -2.55
CA LYS A 122 13.79 1.41 -1.69
C LYS A 122 14.76 0.51 -2.45
N PHE A 123 14.28 -0.20 -3.49
CA PHE A 123 15.11 -1.08 -4.31
C PHE A 123 16.18 -0.35 -5.15
N ILE A 124 16.03 0.97 -5.34
CA ILE A 124 16.97 1.83 -6.04
C ILE A 124 17.66 2.83 -5.09
N GLY A 125 17.51 2.66 -3.78
CA GLY A 125 18.12 3.49 -2.75
C GLY A 125 17.42 4.84 -2.51
N LEU A 126 16.15 4.98 -2.90
CA LEU A 126 15.33 6.15 -2.58
C LEU A 126 14.28 5.75 -1.53
N GLU A 127 14.22 6.46 -0.41
CA GLU A 127 13.13 6.25 0.56
C GLU A 127 11.86 6.96 0.07
N GLN A 128 10.76 6.21 -0.08
CA GLN A 128 9.43 6.70 -0.49
C GLN A 128 9.46 7.81 -1.55
N ALA A 129 9.91 7.45 -2.75
CA ALA A 129 10.03 8.38 -3.87
C ALA A 129 8.77 8.43 -4.73
N THR A 130 8.57 9.56 -5.42
CA THR A 130 7.52 9.65 -6.44
C THR A 130 7.87 8.78 -7.64
N LEU A 131 6.88 8.29 -8.37
CA LEU A 131 7.12 7.52 -9.60
C LEU A 131 7.95 8.30 -10.62
N LYS A 132 7.76 9.62 -10.69
CA LYS A 132 8.58 10.52 -11.51
C LYS A 132 10.06 10.45 -11.14
N ASP A 133 10.39 10.49 -9.85
CA ASP A 133 11.77 10.43 -9.36
C ASP A 133 12.39 9.06 -9.61
N ILE A 134 11.60 7.99 -9.40
CA ILE A 134 12.00 6.61 -9.70
C ILE A 134 12.36 6.48 -11.18
N LEU A 135 11.50 6.95 -12.09
CA LEU A 135 11.70 6.88 -13.54
C LEU A 135 12.92 7.71 -13.98
N ALA A 136 13.10 8.91 -13.41
CA ALA A 136 14.26 9.74 -13.68
C ALA A 136 15.56 9.04 -13.26
N LYS A 137 15.59 8.40 -12.09
CA LYS A 137 16.74 7.64 -11.60
C LYS A 137 17.03 6.41 -12.48
N LEU A 138 16.00 5.64 -12.83
CA LEU A 138 16.13 4.47 -13.70
C LEU A 138 16.68 4.86 -15.08
N THR A 139 16.16 5.94 -15.66
CA THR A 139 16.62 6.46 -16.96
C THR A 139 18.08 6.92 -16.88
N LYS A 140 18.46 7.62 -15.81
CA LYS A 140 19.85 8.05 -15.59
C LYS A 140 20.82 6.88 -15.42
N CYS A 141 20.40 5.80 -14.75
CA CYS A 141 21.24 4.65 -14.47
C CYS A 141 21.35 3.67 -15.64
N TYR A 142 20.25 3.40 -16.36
CA TYR A 142 20.19 2.31 -17.34
C TYR A 142 19.97 2.78 -18.79
N ALA A 143 19.57 4.03 -19.02
CA ALA A 143 19.22 4.56 -20.33
C ALA A 143 20.01 5.83 -20.73
N SER A 144 21.09 6.13 -20.00
CA SER A 144 21.97 7.26 -20.28
C SER A 144 23.03 6.89 -21.32
N SER A 145 24.21 7.50 -21.27
CA SER A 145 25.38 7.15 -22.10
C SER A 145 25.98 5.79 -21.74
N VAL A 146 25.61 5.24 -20.59
CA VAL A 146 25.94 3.89 -20.13
C VAL A 146 24.63 3.10 -20.03
N GLY A 147 24.62 1.88 -20.57
CA GLY A 147 23.46 1.00 -20.66
C GLY A 147 23.80 -0.39 -20.19
#